data_AF-A0A1R4I321-F1
#
_entry.id   AF-A0A1R4I321-F1
#
_cell.length_a   1.000
_cell.length_b   1.000
_cell.length_c   1.000
_cell.angle_alpha   90.00
_cell.angle_beta   90.00
_cell.angle_gamma   90.00
#
_symmetry.space_group_name_H-M   'P 1'
#
loop_
_entity.id
_entity.type
_entity.pdbx_description
1 polymer ?
#
loop_
_entity_poly.entity_id
_entity_poly.type
_entity_poly.pdbx_seq_one_letter_code
_entity_poly.pdbx_strand_id
1 'polypeptide(L)' 'MINIFSAVGLFAFGAFVGWVGAHYQVADECKQLGGFFVGSETFKCHKVEQRETE' A
#
# COMPACT_ATOMS: atom_id res chain seq x y z
N MET A 1 -12.20 -11.42 -28.69
CA MET A 1 -11.95 -9.96 -28.65
C MET A 1 -12.36 -9.46 -27.29
N ILE A 2 -11.44 -8.87 -26.52
CA ILE A 2 -11.77 -8.25 -25.24
C ILE A 2 -12.50 -6.94 -25.57
N ASN A 3 -13.76 -6.82 -25.13
CA ASN A 3 -14.50 -5.58 -25.34
C ASN A 3 -13.96 -4.49 -24.40
N ILE A 4 -14.21 -3.22 -24.75
CA ILE A 4 -13.62 -2.10 -24.02
C ILE A 4 -14.05 -2.06 -22.53
N PHE A 5 -15.27 -2.48 -22.21
CA PHE A 5 -15.74 -2.56 -20.81
C PHE A 5 -14.97 -3.61 -20.02
N SER A 6 -14.69 -4.77 -20.62
CA SER A 6 -13.86 -5.81 -20.01
C SER A 6 -12.41 -5.35 -19.85
N ALA A 7 -11.86 -4.59 -20.80
CA ALA A 7 -10.51 -4.03 -20.70
C ALA A 7 -10.42 -3.01 -19.55
N VAL A 8 -11.38 -2.09 -19.44
CA VAL A 8 -11.46 -1.11 -18.35
C VAL A 8 -11.64 -1.81 -17.00
N GLY A 9 -12.49 -2.84 -16.94
CA GLY A 9 -12.70 -3.63 -15.72
C GLY A 9 -11.42 -4.31 -15.23
N LEU A 10 -10.65 -4.94 -16.13
CA LEU A 10 -9.38 -5.57 -15.80
C LEU A 10 -8.33 -4.56 -15.33
N PHE A 11 -8.26 -3.40 -15.98
CA PHE A 11 -7.35 -2.33 -15.58
C PHE A 11 -7.68 -1.78 -14.18
N ALA A 12 -8.97 -1.51 -13.92
CA ALA A 12 -9.42 -1.03 -12.61
C ALA A 12 -9.13 -2.05 -11.50
N PHE A 13 -9.35 -3.34 -11.78
CA PHE A 13 -9.04 -4.41 -10.83
C PHE A 13 -7.53 -4.51 -10.55
N GLY A 14 -6.70 -4.48 -11.59
CA GLY A 14 -5.24 -4.49 -11.43
C GLY A 14 -4.73 -3.28 -10.63
N ALA A 15 -5.25 -2.09 -10.92
CA ALA A 15 -4.93 -0.88 -10.18
C ALA A 15 -5.34 -0.97 -8.70
N PHE A 16 -6.52 -1.54 -8.41
CA PHE A 16 -6.97 -1.74 -7.03
C PHE A 16 -6.09 -2.74 -6.26
N VAL A 17 -5.76 -3.89 -6.86
CA VAL A 17 -4.87 -4.87 -6.24
C VAL A 17 -3.48 -4.28 -6.00
N GLY A 18 -2.94 -3.54 -6.97
CA GLY A 18 -1.65 -2.85 -6.83
C GLY A 18 -1.67 -1.78 -5.73
N TRP A 19 -2.74 -0.98 -5.65
CA TRP A 19 -2.95 0.01 -4.59
C TRP A 19 -2.95 -0.63 -3.20
N VAL A 20 -3.70 -1.73 -3.03
CA VAL A 20 -3.79 -2.45 -1.76
C VAL A 20 -2.43 -3.04 -1.37
N GLY A 21 -1.74 -3.69 -2.32
CA GLY A 21 -0.40 -4.26 -2.08
C GLY A 21 0.63 -3.21 -1.65
N ALA A 22 0.63 -2.04 -2.31
CA ALA A 22 1.55 -0.94 -1.96
C ALA A 22 1.32 -0.43 -0.52
N HIS A 23 0.06 -0.33 -0.07
CA HIS A 23 -0.25 0.09 1.30
C HIS A 23 0.23 -0.92 2.35
N TYR A 24 0.06 -2.22 2.07
CA TYR A 24 0.56 -3.26 2.96
C TYR A 24 2.10 -3.27 3.02
N GLN A 25 2.78 -3.12 1.87
CA GLN A 25 4.24 -3.05 1.85
C GLN A 25 4.75 -1.91 2.74
N VAL A 26 4.21 -0.69 2.58
CA VAL A 26 4.58 0.46 3.43
C VAL A 26 4.36 0.15 4.91
N ALA A 27 3.23 -0.47 5.27
CA ALA A 27 2.93 -0.82 6.65
C ALA A 27 3.86 -1.90 7.22
N ASP A 28 4.24 -2.89 6.43
CA ASP A 28 5.09 -3.99 6.86
C ASP A 28 6.55 -3.55 7.00
N GLU A 29 7.08 -2.80 6.03
CA GLU A 29 8.39 -2.14 6.15
C GLU A 29 8.43 -1.23 7.39
N CYS A 30 7.35 -0.48 7.61
CA CYS A 30 7.23 0.35 8.80
C CYS A 30 7.33 -0.45 10.10
N LYS A 31 6.64 -1.59 10.20
CA LYS A 31 6.67 -2.46 11.39
C LYS A 31 8.06 -3.09 11.59
N GLN A 32 8.72 -3.49 10.50
CA GLN A 32 9.97 -4.24 10.57
C GLN A 32 11.19 -3.34 10.78
N LEU A 33 11.25 -2.22 10.06
CA LEU A 33 12.43 -1.36 9.98
C LEU A 33 12.23 0.01 10.66
N GLY A 34 10.98 0.39 10.98
CA GLY A 34 10.65 1.74 11.47
C GLY A 34 10.66 2.80 10.36
N GLY A 35 10.68 2.38 9.09
CA GLY A 35 10.71 3.25 7.93
C GLY A 35 10.73 2.48 6.60
N PHE A 36 10.65 3.19 5.49
CA PHE A 36 10.71 2.64 4.14
C PHE A 36 11.47 3.58 3.18
N PHE A 37 11.99 3.03 2.09
CA PHE A 37 12.80 3.76 1.11
C PHE A 37 11.96 4.17 -0.10
N VAL A 38 12.12 5.41 -0.57
CA VAL A 38 11.54 5.91 -1.83
C VAL A 38 12.64 6.59 -2.63
N GLY A 39 13.10 5.93 -3.70
CA GLY A 39 14.26 6.39 -4.45
C GLY A 39 15.51 6.43 -3.57
N SER A 40 16.07 7.63 -3.35
CA SER A 40 17.21 7.87 -2.46
C SER A 40 16.83 8.37 -1.06
N GLU A 41 15.54 8.54 -0.79
CA GLU A 41 15.04 9.09 0.47
C GLU A 41 14.54 7.99 1.41
N THR A 42 14.77 8.19 2.71
CA THR A 42 14.28 7.29 3.77
C THR A 42 13.18 8.00 4.55
N PHE A 43 11.99 7.40 4.57
CA PHE A 43 10.86 7.89 5.33
C PHE A 43 10.75 7.09 6.62
N LYS A 44 10.77 7.77 7.77
CA LYS A 44 10.52 7.14 9.07
C LYS A 44 9.04 7.17 9.39
N CYS A 45 8.57 6.14 10.07
CA CYS A 45 7.18 6.02 10.45
C CYS A 45 7.06 5.38 11.84
N HIS A 46 5.93 5.60 12.48
CA HIS A 46 5.61 5.02 13.78
C HIS A 46 4.17 4.53 13.74
N LYS A 47 3.94 3.31 14.26
CA LYS A 47 2.59 2.80 14.43
C LYS A 47 1.93 3.63 15.53
N VAL A 48 0.78 4.23 15.22
CA VAL A 48 -0.05 4.88 16.24
C VAL A 48 -0.76 3.76 17.00
N GLU A 49 -0.30 3.46 18.21
CA GLU A 49 -1.05 2.62 19.15
C GLU A 49 -2.18 3.47 19.72
N GLN A 50 -3.43 3.14 19.38
CA GLN A 50 -4.55 3.67 20.12
C GLN A 50 -4.45 3.08 21.53
N ARG A 51 -4.11 3.91 22.53
CA ARG A 51 -4.33 3.53 23.92
C ARG A 51 -5.83 3.29 24.08
N GLU A 52 -6.23 2.05 24.32
CA GLU A 52 -7.53 1.78 24.94
C GLU A 52 -7.47 2.48 26.30
N THR A 53 -8.20 3.59 26.42
CA THR A 53 -8.43 4.21 27.72
C THR A 53 -9.28 3.22 28.52
N GLU A 54 -8.64 2.51 29.46
CA GLU A 54 -9.30 1.74 30.52
C GLU A 54 -10.08 2.67 31.45
#